data_AF-A0A844C9L1-F1
#
_entry.id   AF-A0A844C9L1-F1
#
_cell.length_a   1.000
_cell.length_b   1.000
_cell.length_c   1.000
_cell.angle_alpha   90.00
_cell.angle_beta   90.00
_cell.angle_gamma   90.00
#
_symmetry.space_group_name_H-M   'P 1'
#
loop_
_entity.id
_entity.type
_entity.pdbx_description
1 polymer ?
#
loop_
_entity_poly.entity_id
_entity_poly.type
_entity_poly.pdbx_seq_one_letter_code
_entity_poly.pdbx_strand_id
1 'polypeptide(L)'
;MSKRFFFILLMVFVVGIISATLFYMRIVDDHIPDNPCVSTIDSGEFIGDDLKPYVFTGTVTFWLKQNKISIFALIKEEGESVVLRRDLLLDTISPISTGVIGTRVKQRYIYPTDTASDKRVLFSAKDEDINLVFHRLRRGVYMVYVNDNWVMTCQEKV
;
A
#
# COMPACT_ATOMS: atom_id res chain seq x y z
N MET A 1 -53.73 4.54 18.04
CA MET A 1 -52.64 5.28 17.37
C MET A 1 -53.15 5.77 16.01
N SER A 2 -53.03 7.05 15.68
CA SER A 2 -53.54 7.58 14.40
C SER A 2 -52.70 7.05 13.22
N LYS A 3 -53.35 6.65 12.11
CA LYS A 3 -52.66 6.22 10.87
C LYS A 3 -51.61 7.25 10.41
N ARG A 4 -51.84 8.54 10.66
CA ARG A 4 -50.90 9.63 10.37
C ARG A 4 -49.63 9.54 11.22
N PHE A 5 -49.78 9.21 12.51
CA PHE A 5 -48.64 9.07 13.42
C PHE A 5 -47.76 7.87 13.04
N PHE A 6 -48.39 6.77 12.62
CA PHE A 6 -47.67 5.60 12.10
C PHE A 6 -46.88 5.91 10.83
N PHE A 7 -47.47 6.64 9.87
CA PHE A 7 -46.78 7.03 8.63
C PHE A 7 -45.59 7.96 8.87
N ILE A 8 -45.71 8.92 9.79
CA ILE A 8 -44.62 9.83 10.14
C ILE A 8 -43.46 9.03 10.76
N LEU A 9 -43.77 8.11 11.67
CA LEU A 9 -42.76 7.29 12.33
C LEU A 9 -42.04 6.37 11.34
N LEU A 10 -42.77 5.81 10.37
CA LEU A 10 -42.20 5.04 9.26
C LEU A 10 -41.25 5.89 8.41
N MET A 11 -41.63 7.13 8.05
CA MET A 11 -40.78 8.02 7.26
C MET A 11 -39.48 8.37 8.00
N VAL A 12 -39.55 8.72 9.28
CA VAL A 12 -38.37 9.03 10.09
C VAL A 12 -37.44 7.81 10.18
N PHE A 13 -38.00 6.61 10.34
CA PHE A 13 -37.23 5.38 10.37
C PHE A 13 -36.51 5.11 9.04
N VAL A 14 -37.22 5.24 7.91
CA VAL A 14 -36.64 5.04 6.57
C VAL A 14 -35.54 6.07 6.29
N VAL A 15 -35.77 7.35 6.58
CA VAL A 15 -34.77 8.41 6.39
C VAL A 15 -33.57 8.18 7.31
N GLY A 16 -33.79 7.76 8.55
CA GLY A 16 -32.73 7.44 9.51
C GLY A 16 -31.84 6.30 9.01
N ILE A 17 -32.44 5.23 8.46
CA ILE A 17 -31.69 4.12 7.86
C ILE A 17 -30.88 4.61 6.67
N ILE A 18 -31.50 5.30 5.71
CA ILE A 18 -30.81 5.76 4.49
C ILE A 18 -29.63 6.68 4.83
N SER A 19 -29.82 7.62 5.76
CA SER A 19 -28.75 8.53 6.18
C SER A 19 -27.63 7.82 6.92
N ALA A 20 -27.95 6.86 7.80
CA ALA A 20 -26.94 6.02 8.45
C ALA A 20 -26.15 5.17 7.43
N THR A 21 -26.83 4.58 6.45
CA THR A 21 -26.17 3.77 5.40
C THR A 21 -25.26 4.63 4.53
N LEU A 22 -25.72 5.80 4.06
CA LEU A 22 -24.89 6.71 3.26
C LEU A 22 -23.68 7.21 4.05
N PHE A 23 -23.85 7.50 5.34
CA PHE A 23 -22.75 7.90 6.22
C PHE A 23 -21.73 6.77 6.41
N TYR A 24 -22.21 5.54 6.62
CA TYR A 24 -21.36 4.36 6.75
C TYR A 24 -20.56 4.10 5.46
N MET A 25 -21.21 4.11 4.29
CA MET A 25 -20.52 3.93 3.01
C MET A 25 -19.44 5.00 2.78
N ARG A 26 -19.66 6.25 3.22
CA ARG A 26 -18.68 7.32 3.00
C ARG A 26 -17.45 7.23 3.93
N ILE A 27 -17.57 6.55 5.06
CA ILE A 27 -16.50 6.43 6.06
C ILE A 27 -15.70 5.14 5.88
N VAL A 28 -16.38 4.04 5.55
CA VAL A 28 -15.80 2.68 5.47
C VAL A 28 -15.45 2.33 4.02
N ASP A 29 -14.97 3.31 3.27
CA ASP A 29 -14.48 3.04 1.93
C ASP A 29 -12.95 2.98 2.01
N ASP A 30 -12.45 1.74 1.98
CA ASP A 30 -11.02 1.35 1.98
C ASP A 30 -10.38 1.81 0.66
N HIS A 31 -10.36 3.12 0.45
CA HIS A 31 -9.76 3.72 -0.72
C HIS A 31 -8.25 3.51 -0.70
N ILE A 32 -7.70 3.23 -1.86
CA ILE A 32 -6.26 3.36 -2.09
C ILE A 32 -5.80 4.81 -1.80
N PRO A 33 -4.53 5.02 -1.41
CA PRO A 33 -4.01 6.36 -1.17
C PRO A 33 -4.16 7.29 -2.38
N ASP A 34 -4.66 8.51 -2.15
CA ASP A 34 -4.81 9.52 -3.20
C ASP A 34 -3.48 10.25 -3.47
N ASN A 35 -2.63 10.35 -2.46
CA ASN A 35 -1.34 11.01 -2.50
C ASN A 35 -0.20 9.99 -2.33
N PRO A 36 1.06 10.38 -2.59
CA PRO A 36 2.20 9.51 -2.34
C PRO A 36 2.19 9.00 -0.89
N CYS A 37 2.16 7.68 -0.73
CA CYS A 37 2.16 7.05 0.58
C CYS A 37 3.59 6.59 0.92
N VAL A 38 4.09 6.99 2.09
CA VAL A 38 5.48 6.74 2.50
C VAL A 38 5.50 5.82 3.70
N SER A 39 6.19 4.70 3.58
CA SER A 39 6.54 3.83 4.70
C SER A 39 7.99 4.07 5.08
N THR A 40 8.23 4.44 6.34
CA THR A 40 9.57 4.49 6.91
C THR A 40 9.72 3.28 7.82
N ILE A 41 10.71 2.45 7.54
CA ILE A 41 10.99 1.22 8.27
C ILE A 41 12.33 1.43 8.97
N ASP A 42 12.33 1.34 10.29
CA ASP A 42 13.56 1.32 11.09
C ASP A 42 13.82 -0.11 11.54
N SER A 43 14.92 -0.68 11.04
CA SER A 43 15.43 -1.98 11.45
C SER A 43 14.41 -3.13 11.32
N GLY A 44 13.67 -3.16 10.20
CA GLY A 44 12.69 -4.22 9.94
C GLY A 44 13.37 -5.52 9.52
N GLU A 45 12.95 -6.64 10.10
CA GLU A 45 13.50 -7.97 9.81
C GLU A 45 12.67 -8.68 8.75
N PHE A 46 13.33 -9.14 7.69
CA PHE A 46 12.69 -9.79 6.54
C PHE A 46 13.49 -11.02 6.09
N ILE A 47 12.86 -11.87 5.29
CA ILE A 47 13.49 -13.03 4.65
C ILE A 47 13.53 -12.77 3.14
N GLY A 48 14.71 -12.93 2.53
CA GLY A 48 14.91 -12.76 1.10
C GLY A 48 14.43 -13.98 0.29
N ASP A 49 14.40 -13.83 -1.03
CA ASP A 49 14.05 -14.93 -1.95
C ASP A 49 15.06 -16.09 -1.89
N ASP A 50 16.29 -15.82 -1.41
CA ASP A 50 17.32 -16.81 -1.14
C ASP A 50 17.18 -17.47 0.25
N LEU A 51 16.06 -17.21 0.94
CA LEU A 51 15.74 -17.65 2.30
C LEU A 51 16.70 -17.14 3.37
N LYS A 52 17.50 -16.11 3.07
CA LYS A 52 18.37 -15.49 4.07
C LYS A 52 17.67 -14.36 4.81
N PRO A 53 17.85 -14.26 6.14
CA PRO A 53 17.33 -13.14 6.90
C PRO A 53 18.16 -11.87 6.63
N TYR A 54 17.49 -10.73 6.59
CA TYR A 54 18.14 -9.43 6.48
C TYR A 54 17.39 -8.36 7.25
N VAL A 55 18.10 -7.29 7.59
CA VAL A 55 17.53 -6.09 8.21
C VAL A 55 17.41 -4.99 7.17
N PHE A 56 16.21 -4.44 7.03
CA PHE A 56 15.89 -3.32 6.15
C PHE A 56 15.66 -2.05 6.97
N THR A 57 16.46 -1.02 6.70
CA THR A 57 16.27 0.32 7.28
C THR A 57 16.17 1.32 6.15
N GLY A 58 15.01 1.95 5.97
CA GLY A 58 14.82 2.84 4.84
C GLY A 58 13.39 3.32 4.65
N THR A 59 13.11 3.70 3.41
CA THR A 59 11.86 4.29 3.00
C THR A 59 11.35 3.66 1.72
N VAL A 60 10.08 3.30 1.71
CA VAL A 60 9.33 2.86 0.54
C VAL A 60 8.27 3.91 0.26
N THR A 61 8.21 4.45 -0.95
CA THR A 61 7.20 5.43 -1.36
C THR A 61 6.37 4.89 -2.51
N PHE A 62 5.06 4.83 -2.30
CA PHE A 62 4.08 4.40 -3.28
C PHE A 62 3.52 5.63 -4.02
N TRP A 63 3.93 5.81 -5.27
CA TRP A 63 3.47 6.87 -6.18
C TRP A 63 2.40 6.32 -7.12
N LEU A 64 1.22 5.96 -6.59
CA LEU A 64 0.19 5.23 -7.34
C LEU A 64 -0.26 5.99 -8.60
N LYS A 65 -0.47 7.32 -8.53
CA LYS A 65 -0.81 8.15 -9.70
C LYS A 65 0.28 8.20 -10.78
N GLN A 66 1.52 7.85 -10.45
CA GLN A 66 2.66 7.83 -11.36
C GLN A 66 3.04 6.39 -11.77
N ASN A 67 2.25 5.39 -11.37
CA ASN A 67 2.56 3.97 -11.56
C ASN A 67 3.98 3.62 -11.10
N LYS A 68 4.41 4.10 -9.92
CA LYS A 68 5.79 3.95 -9.47
C LYS A 68 5.90 3.63 -7.98
N ILE A 69 6.87 2.80 -7.62
CA ILE A 69 7.31 2.58 -6.23
C ILE A 69 8.78 2.97 -6.13
N SER A 70 9.11 3.87 -5.21
CA SER A 70 10.50 4.27 -4.93
C SER A 70 10.98 3.63 -3.64
N ILE A 71 12.17 3.06 -3.66
CA ILE A 71 12.77 2.37 -2.53
C ILE A 71 14.16 2.95 -2.29
N PHE A 72 14.41 3.38 -1.06
CA PHE A 72 15.73 3.79 -0.60
C PHE A 72 15.98 3.18 0.76
N ALA A 73 17.01 2.34 0.89
CA ALA A 73 17.29 1.65 2.13
C ALA A 73 18.76 1.28 2.30
N LEU A 74 19.13 1.01 3.54
CA LEU A 74 20.28 0.23 3.91
C LEU A 74 19.80 -1.17 4.25
N ILE A 75 20.40 -2.17 3.63
CA ILE A 75 20.14 -3.57 3.92
C ILE A 75 21.36 -4.13 4.62
N LYS A 76 21.15 -4.82 5.74
CA LYS A 76 22.21 -5.50 6.49
C LYS A 76 22.03 -7.01 6.44
N GLU A 77 23.05 -7.71 5.96
CA GLU A 77 23.12 -9.17 5.85
C GLU A 77 24.48 -9.66 6.32
N GLU A 78 24.51 -10.69 7.17
CA GLU A 78 25.75 -11.36 7.60
C GLU A 78 26.86 -10.40 8.10
N GLY A 79 26.49 -9.18 8.55
CA GLY A 79 27.42 -8.15 9.02
C GLY A 79 27.79 -7.08 7.99
N GLU A 80 27.52 -7.29 6.71
CA GLU A 80 27.73 -6.31 5.65
C GLU A 80 26.49 -5.43 5.46
N SER A 81 26.71 -4.18 5.04
CA SER A 81 25.64 -3.23 4.74
C SER A 81 25.73 -2.77 3.30
N VAL A 82 24.63 -2.94 2.57
CA VAL A 82 24.50 -2.51 1.17
C VAL A 82 23.43 -1.43 1.04
N VAL A 83 23.69 -0.47 0.17
CA VAL A 83 22.75 0.60 -0.17
C VAL A 83 21.84 0.08 -1.27
N LEU A 84 20.53 0.19 -1.05
CA LEU A 84 19.51 -0.08 -2.05
C LEU A 84 18.88 1.25 -2.45
N ARG A 85 18.89 1.57 -3.74
CA ARG A 85 18.20 2.75 -4.27
C ARG A 85 17.62 2.41 -5.63
N ARG A 86 16.31 2.17 -5.66
CA ARG A 86 15.61 1.68 -6.85
C ARG A 86 14.25 2.31 -7.02
N ASP A 87 13.83 2.46 -8.26
CA ASP A 87 12.43 2.70 -8.61
C ASP A 87 11.88 1.50 -9.38
N LEU A 88 10.69 1.05 -9.01
CA LEU A 88 9.89 0.11 -9.76
C LEU A 88 8.85 0.92 -10.53
N LEU A 89 8.98 0.96 -11.86
CA LEU A 89 7.93 1.45 -12.73
C LEU A 89 6.96 0.30 -12.99
N LEU A 90 5.69 0.55 -12.73
CA LEU A 90 4.60 -0.38 -12.85
C LEU A 90 3.91 -0.16 -14.20
N ASP A 91 3.28 -1.21 -14.69
CA ASP A 91 2.25 -1.07 -15.72
C ASP A 91 1.04 -0.30 -15.17
N THR A 92 0.06 -0.08 -16.03
CA THR A 92 -1.14 0.68 -15.67
C THR A 92 -1.80 0.08 -14.43
N ILE A 93 -1.83 0.84 -13.34
CA ILE A 93 -2.47 0.43 -12.09
C ILE A 93 -3.99 0.43 -12.30
N SER A 94 -4.59 -0.75 -12.16
CA SER A 94 -6.03 -0.92 -12.17
C SER A 94 -6.47 -1.56 -10.84
N PRO A 95 -7.34 -0.90 -10.06
CA PRO A 95 -7.88 -1.51 -8.84
C PRO A 95 -8.65 -2.78 -9.18
N ILE A 96 -8.36 -3.88 -8.49
CA ILE A 96 -9.12 -5.14 -8.62
C ILE A 96 -10.37 -5.07 -7.75
N SER A 97 -10.23 -4.52 -6.55
CA SER A 97 -11.29 -4.27 -5.59
C SER A 97 -10.91 -3.09 -4.70
N THR A 98 -11.79 -2.73 -3.77
CA THR A 98 -11.54 -1.68 -2.77
C THR A 98 -10.24 -1.99 -2.01
N GLY A 99 -9.27 -1.08 -2.08
CA GLY A 99 -7.96 -1.21 -1.43
C GLY A 99 -6.97 -2.16 -2.12
N VAL A 100 -7.36 -2.91 -3.15
CA VAL A 100 -6.50 -3.93 -3.79
C VAL A 100 -6.10 -3.51 -5.20
N ILE A 101 -4.80 -3.52 -5.46
CA ILE A 101 -4.19 -3.25 -6.76
C ILE A 101 -3.37 -4.46 -7.19
N GLY A 102 -3.72 -5.04 -8.33
CA GLY A 102 -2.83 -5.96 -9.04
C GLY A 102 -2.27 -5.27 -10.27
N THR A 103 -0.95 -5.32 -10.44
CA THR A 103 -0.26 -4.81 -11.63
C THR A 103 1.02 -5.61 -11.86
N ARG A 104 1.85 -5.18 -12.82
CA ARG A 104 3.12 -5.80 -13.17
C ARG A 104 4.25 -4.78 -13.12
N VAL A 105 5.45 -5.21 -12.78
CA VAL A 105 6.65 -4.36 -12.85
C VAL A 105 7.11 -4.26 -14.29
N LYS A 106 6.83 -3.13 -14.93
CA LYS A 106 7.30 -2.82 -16.28
C LYS A 106 8.82 -2.67 -16.37
N GLN A 107 9.41 -1.99 -15.39
CA GLN A 107 10.84 -1.71 -15.40
C GLN A 107 11.37 -1.46 -13.99
N ARG A 108 12.62 -1.88 -13.75
CA ARG A 108 13.39 -1.55 -12.54
C ARG A 108 14.47 -0.55 -12.90
N TYR A 109 14.47 0.61 -12.26
CA TYR A 109 15.55 1.58 -12.35
C TYR A 109 16.46 1.39 -11.15
N ILE A 110 17.71 1.02 -11.40
CA ILE A 110 18.74 0.83 -10.39
C ILE A 110 19.66 2.05 -10.48
N TYR A 111 19.76 2.80 -9.38
CA TYR A 111 20.55 4.04 -9.37
C TYR A 111 22.04 3.71 -9.19
N PRO A 112 22.97 4.57 -9.66
CA PRO A 112 24.41 4.34 -9.52
C PRO A 112 24.91 4.22 -8.08
N THR A 113 24.16 4.73 -7.11
CA THR A 113 24.47 4.64 -5.68
C THR A 113 23.95 3.35 -5.04
N ASP A 114 23.21 2.52 -5.78
CA ASP A 114 22.78 1.21 -5.34
C ASP A 114 24.00 0.27 -5.37
N THR A 115 24.36 -0.26 -4.21
CA THR A 115 25.42 -1.25 -4.07
C THR A 115 24.87 -2.65 -3.81
N ALA A 116 23.54 -2.81 -3.75
CA ALA A 116 22.92 -4.11 -3.73
C ALA A 116 22.96 -4.71 -5.14
N SER A 117 23.35 -5.98 -5.25
CA SER A 117 23.40 -6.69 -6.54
C SER A 117 22.09 -6.55 -7.33
N ASP A 118 22.17 -6.39 -8.66
CA ASP A 118 21.01 -6.35 -9.57
C ASP A 118 20.11 -7.60 -9.47
N LYS A 119 20.70 -8.70 -8.98
CA LYS A 119 20.01 -9.97 -8.72
C LYS A 119 19.06 -9.91 -7.53
N ARG A 120 19.27 -8.97 -6.59
CA ARG A 120 18.37 -8.82 -5.45
C ARG A 120 17.02 -8.32 -5.95
N VAL A 121 15.96 -9.08 -5.73
CA VAL A 121 14.58 -8.65 -5.98
C VAL A 121 13.96 -8.35 -4.62
N LEU A 122 13.29 -7.21 -4.46
CA LEU A 122 12.73 -6.81 -3.16
C LEU A 122 11.23 -7.06 -3.08
N PHE A 123 10.51 -6.64 -4.11
CA PHE A 123 9.08 -6.89 -4.27
C PHE A 123 8.84 -7.85 -5.43
N SER A 124 9.18 -7.42 -6.65
CA SER A 124 9.08 -8.25 -7.87
C SER A 124 10.18 -7.87 -8.86
N ALA A 125 10.60 -8.82 -9.70
CA ALA A 125 11.52 -8.60 -10.81
C ALA A 125 10.82 -7.88 -11.96
N LYS A 126 11.57 -7.57 -13.03
CA LYS A 126 10.97 -7.04 -14.25
C LYS A 126 10.02 -8.10 -14.85
N ASP A 127 8.87 -7.65 -15.34
CA ASP A 127 7.82 -8.47 -15.95
C ASP A 127 7.11 -9.43 -14.98
N GLU A 128 7.39 -9.32 -13.67
CA GLU A 128 6.69 -10.05 -12.62
C GLU A 128 5.52 -9.26 -12.04
N ASP A 129 4.48 -9.97 -11.63
CA ASP A 129 3.30 -9.39 -11.03
C ASP A 129 3.62 -8.82 -9.64
N ILE A 130 2.93 -7.76 -9.27
CA ILE A 130 2.97 -7.16 -7.94
C ILE A 130 1.54 -6.89 -7.46
N ASN A 131 1.24 -7.40 -6.27
CA ASN A 131 -0.02 -7.19 -5.58
C ASN A 131 0.18 -6.22 -4.42
N LEU A 132 -0.61 -5.16 -4.38
CA LEU A 132 -0.61 -4.17 -3.31
C LEU A 132 -1.99 -4.16 -2.65
N VAL A 133 -2.02 -4.37 -1.34
CA VAL A 133 -3.26 -4.25 -0.56
C VAL A 133 -3.11 -3.10 0.42
N PHE A 134 -3.98 -2.10 0.32
CA PHE A 134 -4.06 -0.95 1.20
C PHE A 134 -5.30 -1.09 2.08
N HIS A 135 -5.07 -1.24 3.39
CA HIS A 135 -6.13 -1.19 4.38
C HIS A 135 -6.03 0.09 5.18
N ARG A 136 -7.09 0.90 5.20
CA ARG A 136 -7.04 2.23 5.81
C ARG A 136 -7.18 2.11 7.33
N LEU A 137 -6.13 2.50 8.06
CA LEU A 137 -6.16 2.53 9.53
C LEU A 137 -6.82 3.80 10.05
N ARG A 138 -6.52 4.94 9.41
CA ARG A 138 -7.13 6.25 9.65
C ARG A 138 -6.91 7.15 8.44
N ARG A 139 -7.42 8.38 8.46
CA ARG A 139 -7.20 9.34 7.36
C ARG A 139 -5.69 9.55 7.11
N GLY A 140 -5.27 9.25 5.87
CA GLY A 140 -3.88 9.40 5.43
C GLY A 140 -2.91 8.37 6.00
N VAL A 141 -3.38 7.31 6.67
CA VAL A 141 -2.51 6.25 7.20
C VAL A 141 -3.10 4.88 6.86
N TYR A 142 -2.28 4.04 6.25
CA TYR A 142 -2.67 2.76 5.69
C TYR A 142 -1.71 1.67 6.17
N MET A 143 -2.25 0.48 6.37
CA MET A 143 -1.46 -0.75 6.37
C MET A 143 -1.35 -1.21 4.93
N VAL A 144 -0.12 -1.51 4.49
CA VAL A 144 0.18 -1.93 3.12
C VAL A 144 0.78 -3.32 3.14
N TYR A 145 0.22 -4.19 2.31
CA TYR A 145 0.77 -5.50 2.00
C TYR A 145 1.34 -5.48 0.59
N VAL A 146 2.55 -6.00 0.40
CA VAL A 146 3.16 -6.19 -0.93
C VAL A 146 3.51 -7.67 -1.12
N ASN A 147 2.93 -8.29 -2.15
CA ASN A 147 3.11 -9.71 -2.50
C ASN A 147 2.95 -10.68 -1.32
N ASP A 148 2.06 -10.37 -0.38
CA ASP A 148 1.80 -11.12 0.85
C ASP A 148 3.00 -11.32 1.80
N ASN A 149 4.20 -10.82 1.44
CA ASN A 149 5.44 -10.99 2.19
C ASN A 149 5.82 -9.74 3.00
N TRP A 150 5.47 -8.56 2.50
CA TRP A 150 5.81 -7.30 3.16
C TRP A 150 4.58 -6.70 3.79
N VAL A 151 4.64 -6.46 5.10
CA VAL A 151 3.59 -5.74 5.83
C VAL A 151 4.20 -4.50 6.45
N MET A 152 3.68 -3.34 6.09
CA MET A 152 4.21 -2.07 6.58
C MET A 152 3.12 -1.03 6.74
N THR A 153 3.32 -0.05 7.63
CA THR A 153 2.46 1.13 7.67
C THR A 153 2.97 2.16 6.67
N CYS A 154 2.08 2.77 5.89
CA CYS A 154 2.41 3.92 5.06
C CYS A 154 1.55 5.13 5.45
N GLN A 155 2.14 6.31 5.33
CA GLN A 155 1.50 7.60 5.60
C GLN A 155 1.49 8.46 4.34
N GLU A 156 0.31 8.95 3.95
CA GLU A 156 0.19 9.90 2.84
C GLU A 156 0.92 11.21 3.16
N LYS A 157 1.69 11.69 2.19
CA LYS A 157 2.21 13.05 2.21
C LYS A 157 1.16 13.99 1.64
N VAL A 158 0.70 14.92 2.48
CA VAL A 158 -0.20 16.03 2.14
C VAL A 158 0.58 17.15 1.47
#